data_AF-A0A1S3QF38-F1
#
_entry.id   AF-A0A1S3QF38-F1
#
_cell.length_a   1.000
_cell.length_b   1.000
_cell.length_c   1.000
_cell.angle_alpha   90.00
_cell.angle_beta   90.00
_cell.angle_gamma   90.00
#
_symmetry.space_group_name_H-M   'P 1'
#
loop_
_entity.id
_entity.type
_entity.pdbx_description
1 polymer ?
#
loop_
_entity_poly.entity_id
_entity_poly.type
_entity_poly.pdbx_seq_one_letter_code
_entity_poly.pdbx_strand_id
1 'polypeptide(L)'
;MMENSDSDTFDTLVFDSLVFIIGLIADRKFQHFNPVLETYIRKHFSATLAYTKLTKVLKNYVENAEKLTEQLLKAMKALEYIFKFIVRSRVLFNQLYENKGEADFMESLRNLFTSFNDMMNINSENTGMVKGAALKYVPTIVNDVKLVFDPKELRYVFIRETAVLWLYTLML
;
A
#
# COMPACT_ATOMS: atom_id res chain seq x y z
N MET A 1 17.30 7.98 -22.54
CA MET A 1 15.97 7.35 -22.43
C MET A 1 15.00 8.45 -22.03
N MET A 2 13.96 8.72 -22.82
CA MET A 2 12.94 9.71 -22.46
C MET A 2 12.18 9.20 -21.23
N GLU A 3 12.32 9.90 -20.11
CA GLU A 3 11.42 9.76 -18.97
C GLU A 3 10.01 10.12 -19.45
N ASN A 4 9.13 9.14 -19.47
CA ASN A 4 7.78 9.27 -20.00
C ASN A 4 6.91 9.92 -18.91
N SER A 5 7.03 11.25 -18.73
CA SER A 5 6.32 12.02 -17.69
C SER A 5 4.80 11.84 -17.74
N ASP A 6 4.26 11.52 -18.91
CA ASP A 6 2.84 11.26 -19.12
C ASP A 6 2.41 9.95 -18.45
N SER A 7 3.27 8.92 -18.48
CA SER A 7 2.98 7.64 -17.80
C SER A 7 2.84 7.82 -16.29
N ASP A 8 3.72 8.61 -15.67
CA ASP A 8 3.68 8.84 -14.22
C ASP A 8 2.48 9.70 -13.81
N THR A 9 2.04 10.60 -14.69
CA THR A 9 0.81 11.37 -14.51
C THR A 9 -0.41 10.46 -14.51
N PHE A 10 -0.55 9.55 -15.48
CA PHE A 10 -1.67 8.62 -15.53
C PHE A 10 -1.65 7.60 -14.39
N ASP A 11 -0.48 7.11 -13.98
CA ASP A 11 -0.34 6.22 -12.82
C ASP A 11 -0.91 6.89 -11.55
N THR A 12 -0.62 8.19 -11.37
CA THR A 12 -1.13 8.97 -10.24
C THR A 12 -2.65 9.15 -10.33
N LEU A 13 -3.19 9.51 -11.49
CA LEU A 13 -4.65 9.68 -11.67
C LEU A 13 -5.44 8.38 -11.45
N VAL A 14 -4.89 7.24 -11.88
CA VAL A 14 -5.50 5.93 -11.65
C VAL A 14 -5.47 5.58 -10.16
N PHE A 15 -4.36 5.86 -9.48
CA PHE A 15 -4.25 5.67 -8.03
C PHE A 15 -5.25 6.54 -7.27
N ASP A 16 -5.35 7.82 -7.61
CA ASP A 16 -6.31 8.75 -7.00
C ASP A 16 -7.76 8.29 -7.21
N SER A 17 -8.09 7.84 -8.41
CA SER A 17 -9.42 7.30 -8.74
C SER A 17 -9.73 6.05 -7.91
N LEU A 18 -8.74 5.17 -7.72
CA LEU A 18 -8.88 3.98 -6.89
C LEU A 18 -9.10 4.35 -5.42
N VAL A 19 -8.29 5.26 -4.86
CA VAL A 19 -8.43 5.77 -3.49
C VAL A 19 -9.80 6.41 -3.30
N PHE A 20 -10.28 7.18 -4.28
CA PHE A 20 -11.60 7.79 -4.25
C PHE A 20 -12.72 6.75 -4.19
N ILE A 21 -12.70 5.74 -5.05
CA ILE A 21 -13.71 4.66 -5.07
C ILE A 21 -13.72 3.89 -3.74
N ILE A 22 -12.53 3.53 -3.22
CA ILE A 22 -12.42 2.86 -1.92
C ILE A 22 -12.97 3.76 -0.81
N GLY A 23 -12.63 5.05 -0.84
CA GLY A 23 -13.13 6.04 0.12
C GLY A 23 -14.65 6.18 0.11
N LEU A 24 -15.29 6.12 -1.06
CA LEU A 24 -16.74 6.09 -1.19
C LEU A 24 -17.33 4.83 -0.53
N ILE A 25 -16.75 3.66 -0.80
CA ILE A 25 -17.25 2.38 -0.27
C ILE A 25 -17.07 2.27 1.25
N ALA A 26 -16.01 2.89 1.79
CA ALA A 26 -15.74 2.95 3.23
C ALA A 26 -16.75 3.82 4.01
N ASP A 27 -17.53 4.67 3.33
CA ASP A 27 -18.63 5.41 3.96
C ASP A 27 -19.71 4.44 4.47
N ARG A 28 -20.23 4.70 5.68
CA ARG A 28 -21.27 3.88 6.31
C ARG A 28 -22.51 3.71 5.43
N LYS A 29 -22.81 4.68 4.56
CA LYS A 29 -23.90 4.61 3.58
C LYS A 29 -23.66 3.53 2.51
N PHE A 30 -22.41 3.27 2.15
CA PHE A 30 -22.01 2.38 1.05
C PHE A 30 -21.30 1.10 1.52
N GLN A 31 -21.12 0.90 2.82
CA GLN A 31 -20.41 -0.27 3.39
C GLN A 31 -20.95 -1.65 2.94
N HIS A 32 -22.21 -1.73 2.50
CA HIS A 32 -22.80 -2.97 1.95
C HIS A 32 -22.20 -3.36 0.60
N PHE A 33 -21.43 -2.47 -0.05
CA PHE A 33 -20.64 -2.76 -1.25
C PHE A 33 -19.26 -3.36 -0.95
N ASN A 34 -18.81 -3.43 0.31
CA ASN A 34 -17.54 -4.07 0.67
C ASN A 34 -17.42 -5.51 0.10
N PRO A 35 -18.43 -6.40 0.22
CA PRO A 35 -18.38 -7.73 -0.37
C PRO A 35 -18.26 -7.73 -1.91
N VAL A 36 -18.81 -6.70 -2.58
CA VAL A 36 -18.72 -6.54 -4.03
C VAL A 36 -17.29 -6.19 -4.43
N LEU A 37 -16.66 -5.23 -3.72
CA LEU A 37 -15.26 -4.87 -3.95
C LEU A 37 -14.32 -6.05 -3.68
N GLU A 38 -14.54 -6.79 -2.58
CA GLU A 38 -13.81 -8.03 -2.27
C GLU A 38 -13.94 -9.07 -3.38
N THR A 39 -15.17 -9.27 -3.89
CA THR A 39 -15.42 -10.19 -5.01
C THR A 39 -14.72 -9.74 -6.28
N TYR A 40 -14.74 -8.43 -6.57
CA TYR A 40 -14.04 -7.86 -7.71
C TYR A 40 -12.53 -8.13 -7.64
N ILE A 41 -11.90 -7.80 -6.51
CA ILE A 41 -10.46 -8.04 -6.31
C ILE A 41 -10.15 -9.53 -6.48
N ARG A 42 -10.93 -10.41 -5.87
CA ARG A 42 -10.65 -11.86 -5.89
C ARG A 42 -10.91 -12.51 -7.24
N LYS A 43 -11.98 -12.14 -7.94
CA LYS A 43 -12.48 -12.89 -9.11
C LYS A 43 -12.35 -12.16 -10.45
N HIS A 44 -12.35 -10.83 -10.47
CA HIS A 44 -12.47 -10.04 -11.70
C HIS A 44 -11.24 -9.17 -12.00
N PHE A 45 -10.45 -8.82 -10.98
CA PHE A 45 -9.22 -8.08 -11.18
C PHE A 45 -8.20 -8.93 -11.95
N SER A 46 -7.63 -8.34 -13.01
CA SER A 46 -6.77 -9.04 -13.99
C SER A 46 -5.48 -8.29 -14.32
N ALA A 47 -5.23 -7.12 -13.73
CA ALA A 47 -4.04 -6.32 -14.03
C ALA A 47 -2.80 -6.87 -13.31
N THR A 48 -1.94 -7.56 -14.06
CA THR A 48 -0.76 -8.28 -13.54
C THR A 48 0.43 -7.39 -13.18
N LEU A 49 0.49 -6.17 -13.74
CA LEU A 49 1.57 -5.21 -13.47
C LEU A 49 1.16 -4.06 -12.54
N ALA A 50 -0.10 -4.02 -12.10
CA ALA A 50 -0.61 -2.94 -11.26
C ALA A 50 0.16 -2.81 -9.94
N TYR A 51 0.67 -3.90 -9.36
CA TYR A 51 1.46 -3.85 -8.12
C TYR A 51 2.66 -2.88 -8.24
N THR A 52 3.32 -2.82 -9.40
CA THR A 52 4.48 -1.93 -9.61
C THR A 52 4.08 -0.46 -9.51
N LYS A 53 2.99 -0.10 -10.20
CA LYS A 53 2.49 1.27 -10.30
C LYS A 53 1.86 1.73 -8.99
N LEU A 54 1.01 0.90 -8.38
CA LEU A 54 0.36 1.20 -7.10
C LEU A 54 1.40 1.38 -5.98
N THR A 55 2.41 0.52 -5.91
CA THR A 55 3.48 0.63 -4.91
C THR A 55 4.33 1.88 -5.15
N LYS A 56 4.69 2.18 -6.40
CA LYS A 56 5.46 3.39 -6.77
C LYS A 56 4.72 4.66 -6.36
N VAL A 57 3.44 4.80 -6.71
CA VAL A 57 2.67 6.01 -6.40
C VAL A 57 2.45 6.16 -4.89
N LEU A 58 2.12 5.07 -4.19
CA LEU A 58 1.98 5.10 -2.73
C LEU A 58 3.30 5.51 -2.05
N LYS A 59 4.43 4.96 -2.49
CA LYS A 59 5.75 5.34 -1.98
C LYS A 59 6.02 6.83 -2.18
N ASN A 60 5.75 7.35 -3.38
CA ASN A 60 5.91 8.78 -3.67
C ASN A 60 5.05 9.66 -2.75
N TYR A 61 3.83 9.24 -2.41
CA TYR A 61 3.00 9.96 -1.45
C TYR A 61 3.61 9.99 -0.05
N VAL A 62 4.12 8.84 0.40
CA VAL A 62 4.77 8.71 1.72
C VAL A 62 6.05 9.54 1.80
N GLU A 63 6.90 9.50 0.78
CA GLU A 63 8.15 10.28 0.71
C GLU A 63 7.90 11.79 0.67
N ASN A 64 6.76 12.21 0.11
CA ASN A 64 6.38 13.62 0.01
C ASN A 64 5.24 13.98 0.98
N ALA A 65 5.17 13.31 2.15
CA ALA A 65 4.07 13.43 3.09
C ALA A 65 3.74 14.87 3.49
N GLU A 66 4.71 15.77 3.59
CA GLU A 66 4.47 17.18 3.93
C GLU A 66 3.69 17.92 2.84
N LYS A 67 4.01 17.67 1.57
CA LYS A 67 3.38 18.34 0.42
C LYS A 67 2.07 17.69 0.01
N LEU A 68 1.96 16.37 0.19
CA LEU A 68 0.82 15.55 -0.23
C LEU A 68 0.00 15.05 0.96
N THR A 69 -0.02 15.82 2.05
CA THR A 69 -0.64 15.42 3.34
C THR A 69 -2.08 14.92 3.15
N GLU A 70 -2.90 15.64 2.38
CA GLU A 70 -4.30 15.29 2.17
C GLU A 70 -4.49 14.04 1.32
N GLN A 71 -3.74 13.91 0.23
CA GLN A 71 -3.75 12.76 -0.66
C GLN A 71 -3.30 11.51 0.08
N LEU A 72 -2.19 11.63 0.84
CA LEU A 72 -1.65 10.57 1.66
C LEU A 72 -2.63 10.15 2.76
N LEU A 73 -3.32 11.10 3.41
CA LEU A 73 -4.33 10.77 4.43
C LEU A 73 -5.51 9.97 3.84
N LYS A 74 -5.97 10.31 2.63
CA LYS A 74 -7.00 9.54 1.92
C LYS A 74 -6.49 8.15 1.56
N ALA A 75 -5.26 8.05 1.04
CA ALA A 75 -4.62 6.78 0.73
C ALA A 75 -4.45 5.90 1.98
N MET A 76 -4.08 6.47 3.13
CA MET A 76 -3.97 5.74 4.40
C MET A 76 -5.31 5.14 4.83
N LYS A 77 -6.42 5.87 4.68
CA LYS A 77 -7.76 5.35 5.00
C LYS A 77 -8.19 4.21 4.06
N ALA A 78 -7.67 4.20 2.83
CA ALA A 78 -7.91 3.17 1.83
C ALA A 78 -6.86 2.04 1.83
N LEU A 79 -5.86 2.11 2.73
CA LEU A 79 -4.62 1.31 2.65
C LEU A 79 -4.88 -0.20 2.61
N GLU A 80 -5.84 -0.69 3.38
CA GLU A 80 -6.21 -2.10 3.41
C GLU A 80 -6.58 -2.61 2.01
N TYR A 81 -7.48 -1.92 1.31
CA TYR A 81 -7.90 -2.31 -0.02
C TYR A 81 -6.80 -2.07 -1.07
N ILE A 82 -6.02 -1.00 -0.95
CA ILE A 82 -4.86 -0.76 -1.82
C ILE A 82 -3.91 -1.96 -1.78
N PHE A 83 -3.58 -2.46 -0.59
CA PHE A 83 -2.72 -3.63 -0.45
C PHE A 83 -3.37 -4.92 -0.97
N LYS A 84 -4.69 -5.10 -0.81
CA LYS A 84 -5.40 -6.22 -1.45
C LYS A 84 -5.24 -6.19 -2.98
N PHE A 85 -5.28 -5.02 -3.62
CA PHE A 85 -4.99 -4.89 -5.05
C PHE A 85 -3.52 -5.19 -5.39
N ILE A 86 -2.57 -4.67 -4.63
CA ILE A 86 -1.12 -4.92 -4.82
C ILE A 86 -0.83 -6.43 -4.73
N VAL A 87 -1.28 -7.07 -3.66
CA VAL A 87 -1.11 -8.51 -3.41
C VAL A 87 -1.77 -9.33 -4.50
N ARG A 88 -3.03 -9.01 -4.87
CA ARG A 88 -3.72 -9.74 -5.94
C ARG A 88 -3.00 -9.61 -7.28
N SER A 89 -2.56 -8.42 -7.63
CA SER A 89 -1.78 -8.17 -8.84
C SER A 89 -0.50 -9.01 -8.87
N ARG A 90 0.22 -9.11 -7.75
CA ARG A 90 1.41 -9.95 -7.63
C ARG A 90 1.10 -11.44 -7.77
N VAL A 91 0.03 -11.93 -7.14
CA VAL A 91 -0.40 -13.34 -7.29
C VAL A 91 -0.69 -13.66 -8.75
N LEU A 92 -1.38 -12.79 -9.47
CA LEU A 92 -1.67 -12.97 -10.90
C LEU A 92 -0.39 -12.97 -11.75
N PHE A 93 0.57 -12.10 -11.43
CA PHE A 93 1.87 -12.10 -12.11
C PHE A 93 2.61 -13.42 -11.89
N ASN A 94 2.66 -13.92 -10.65
CA ASN A 94 3.33 -15.18 -10.32
C ASN A 94 2.73 -16.39 -11.07
N GLN A 95 1.41 -16.39 -11.28
CA GLN A 95 0.72 -17.43 -12.04
C GLN A 95 1.14 -17.48 -13.51
N LEU A 96 1.55 -16.34 -14.09
CA LEU A 96 1.94 -16.25 -15.51
C LEU A 96 3.44 -16.40 -15.72
N TYR A 97 4.26 -16.00 -14.74
CA TYR A 97 5.70 -15.83 -14.92
C TYR A 97 6.56 -16.61 -13.91
N GLU A 98 5.97 -17.56 -13.16
CA GLU A 98 6.69 -18.51 -12.30
C GLU A 98 7.68 -17.85 -11.32
N ASN A 99 7.18 -16.90 -10.50
CA ASN A 99 7.96 -16.14 -9.50
C ASN A 99 9.07 -15.23 -10.05
N LYS A 100 9.13 -14.96 -11.36
CA LYS A 100 10.00 -13.89 -11.88
C LYS A 100 9.72 -12.54 -11.18
N GLY A 101 10.76 -11.75 -11.01
CA GLY A 101 10.66 -10.42 -10.38
C GLY A 101 10.28 -10.44 -8.88
N GLU A 102 10.45 -11.57 -8.19
CA GLU A 102 10.19 -11.66 -6.75
C GLU A 102 11.14 -10.77 -5.95
N ALA A 103 12.43 -10.80 -6.26
CA ALA A 103 13.42 -9.93 -5.62
C ALA A 103 13.05 -8.44 -5.77
N ASP A 104 12.76 -8.00 -7.00
CA ASP A 104 12.39 -6.61 -7.30
C ASP A 104 11.10 -6.18 -6.58
N PHE A 105 10.10 -7.08 -6.53
CA PHE A 105 8.86 -6.83 -5.79
C PHE A 105 9.11 -6.68 -4.29
N MET A 106 9.90 -7.59 -3.72
CA MET A 106 10.23 -7.58 -2.30
C MET A 106 11.05 -6.36 -1.92
N GLU A 107 12.02 -5.98 -2.75
CA GLU A 107 12.79 -4.75 -2.60
C GLU A 107 11.88 -3.50 -2.68
N SER A 108 10.96 -3.46 -3.63
CA SER A 108 10.00 -2.35 -3.77
C SER A 108 9.12 -2.19 -2.52
N LEU A 109 8.63 -3.29 -1.95
CA LEU A 109 7.85 -3.25 -0.71
C LEU A 109 8.70 -2.90 0.52
N ARG A 110 9.93 -3.41 0.61
CA ARG A 110 10.89 -3.02 1.66
C ARG A 110 11.11 -1.52 1.64
N ASN A 111 11.44 -0.97 0.48
CA ASN A 111 11.66 0.46 0.30
C ASN A 111 10.41 1.29 0.67
N LEU A 112 9.21 0.80 0.37
CA LEU A 112 7.97 1.46 0.82
C LEU A 112 7.84 1.46 2.35
N PHE A 113 8.14 0.36 3.03
CA PHE A 113 8.11 0.30 4.50
C PHE A 113 9.19 1.17 5.14
N THR A 114 10.38 1.24 4.54
CA THR A 114 11.41 2.20 4.94
C THR A 114 10.90 3.63 4.83
N SER A 115 10.27 4.01 3.70
CA SER A 115 9.66 5.34 3.55
C SER A 115 8.58 5.62 4.60
N PHE A 116 7.78 4.62 4.99
CA PHE A 116 6.83 4.78 6.10
C PHE A 116 7.53 5.09 7.42
N ASN A 117 8.62 4.39 7.71
CA ASN A 117 9.40 4.63 8.92
C ASN A 117 10.04 6.02 8.92
N ASP A 118 10.61 6.43 7.80
CA ASP A 118 11.19 7.77 7.63
C ASP A 118 10.12 8.85 7.83
N MET A 119 8.94 8.66 7.24
CA MET A 119 7.78 9.56 7.42
C MET A 119 7.37 9.69 8.90
N MET A 120 7.41 8.61 9.68
CA MET A 120 7.12 8.64 11.12
C MET A 120 8.15 9.48 11.91
N ASN A 121 9.39 9.59 11.42
CA ASN A 121 10.48 10.34 12.07
C ASN A 121 10.55 11.82 11.66
N ILE A 122 9.74 12.29 10.69
CA ILE A 122 9.72 13.70 10.26
C ILE A 122 9.18 14.60 11.38
N ASN A 123 9.97 15.58 11.85
CA ASN A 123 9.51 16.55 12.86
C ASN A 123 8.74 17.70 12.21
N SER A 124 7.50 17.44 11.78
CA SER A 124 6.64 18.41 11.10
C SER A 124 5.20 18.35 11.63
N GLU A 125 4.66 19.50 12.04
CA GLU A 125 3.29 19.60 12.59
C GLU A 125 2.22 19.13 11.58
N ASN A 126 2.46 19.35 10.29
CA ASN A 126 1.54 18.99 9.21
C ASN A 126 1.36 17.48 9.04
N THR A 127 2.33 16.67 9.47
CA THR A 127 2.31 15.21 9.28
C THR A 127 1.58 14.45 10.38
N GLY A 128 1.16 15.11 11.46
CA GLY A 128 0.59 14.45 12.64
C GLY A 128 -0.63 13.56 12.35
N MET A 129 -1.56 14.05 11.52
CA MET A 129 -2.77 13.28 11.16
C MET A 129 -2.43 12.05 10.32
N VAL A 130 -1.49 12.18 9.39
CA VAL A 130 -1.03 11.08 8.54
C VAL A 130 -0.34 10.02 9.39
N LYS A 131 0.53 10.42 10.32
CA LYS A 131 1.17 9.47 11.26
C LYS A 131 0.15 8.71 12.08
N GLY A 132 -0.86 9.39 12.62
CA GLY A 132 -1.97 8.74 13.32
C GLY A 132 -2.73 7.76 12.45
N ALA A 133 -2.97 8.10 11.17
CA ALA A 133 -3.58 7.19 10.22
C ALA A 133 -2.68 5.99 9.89
N ALA A 134 -1.37 6.19 9.71
CA ALA A 134 -0.41 5.12 9.46
C ALA A 134 -0.39 4.12 10.62
N LEU A 135 -0.35 4.60 11.87
CA LEU A 135 -0.43 3.75 13.07
C LEU A 135 -1.72 2.91 13.11
N LYS A 136 -2.84 3.45 12.59
CA LYS A 136 -4.13 2.76 12.55
C LYS A 136 -4.23 1.73 11.43
N TYR A 137 -3.74 2.06 10.23
CA TYR A 137 -4.03 1.30 9.01
C TYR A 137 -2.87 0.41 8.54
N VAL A 138 -1.60 0.75 8.83
CA VAL A 138 -0.46 -0.14 8.49
C VAL A 138 -0.56 -1.51 9.15
N PRO A 139 -1.07 -1.67 10.38
CA PRO A 139 -1.27 -3.01 10.95
C PRO A 139 -2.29 -3.87 10.18
N THR A 140 -3.28 -3.27 9.50
CA THR A 140 -4.35 -4.05 8.85
C THR A 140 -3.88 -4.80 7.61
N ILE A 141 -2.82 -4.32 6.96
CA ILE A 141 -2.26 -4.93 5.73
C ILE A 141 -1.33 -6.11 5.99
N VAL A 142 -0.90 -6.33 7.24
CA VAL A 142 0.10 -7.35 7.58
C VAL A 142 -0.32 -8.75 7.13
N ASN A 143 -1.61 -9.08 7.25
CA ASN A 143 -2.10 -10.41 6.86
C ASN A 143 -2.09 -10.62 5.35
N ASP A 144 -2.41 -9.59 4.56
CA ASP A 144 -2.35 -9.66 3.10
C ASP A 144 -0.90 -9.74 2.61
N VAL A 145 0.01 -8.97 3.23
CA VAL A 145 1.44 -8.97 2.88
C VAL A 145 2.10 -10.31 3.18
N LYS A 146 1.69 -11.02 4.25
CA LYS A 146 2.16 -12.38 4.56
C LYS A 146 1.88 -13.40 3.45
N LEU A 147 0.90 -13.16 2.58
CA LEU A 147 0.60 -14.08 1.48
C LEU A 147 1.66 -14.05 0.37
N VAL A 148 2.47 -12.98 0.31
CA VAL A 148 3.46 -12.75 -0.76
C VAL A 148 4.89 -12.61 -0.23
N PHE A 149 5.10 -12.67 1.09
CA PHE A 149 6.42 -12.63 1.71
C PHE A 149 6.84 -13.99 2.25
N ASP A 150 8.14 -14.31 2.15
CA ASP A 150 8.73 -15.36 2.99
C ASP A 150 8.57 -14.98 4.47
N PRO A 151 8.03 -15.88 5.32
CA PRO A 151 7.86 -15.67 6.76
C PRO A 151 9.13 -15.21 7.50
N LYS A 152 10.34 -15.53 7.01
CA LYS A 152 11.61 -15.12 7.62
C LYS A 152 11.96 -13.66 7.29
N GLU A 153 11.73 -13.25 6.05
CA GLU A 153 12.02 -11.91 5.53
C GLU A 153 11.07 -10.86 6.11
N LEU A 154 9.81 -11.25 6.32
CA LEU A 154 8.77 -10.42 6.91
C LEU A 154 9.09 -10.04 8.37
N ARG A 155 9.68 -10.98 9.13
CA ARG A 155 10.16 -10.70 10.49
C ARG A 155 11.25 -9.64 10.48
N TYR A 156 12.17 -9.71 9.52
CA TYR A 156 13.27 -8.74 9.48
C TYR A 156 12.78 -7.32 9.18
N VAL A 157 11.88 -7.13 8.21
CA VAL A 157 11.31 -5.81 7.89
C VAL A 157 10.56 -5.23 9.09
N PHE A 158 9.69 -6.03 9.71
CA PHE A 158 8.82 -5.54 10.78
C PHE A 158 9.52 -5.40 12.13
N ILE A 159 10.57 -6.17 12.41
CA ILE A 159 11.36 -6.05 13.65
C ILE A 159 12.34 -4.86 13.58
N ARG A 160 12.95 -4.59 12.42
CA ARG A 160 13.95 -3.52 12.27
C ARG A 160 13.38 -2.16 11.92
N GLU A 161 12.32 -2.08 11.10
CA GLU A 161 11.94 -0.81 10.46
C GLU A 161 10.59 -0.27 10.89
N THR A 162 9.89 -0.92 11.83
CA THR A 162 8.64 -0.38 12.35
C THR A 162 8.61 -0.46 13.87
N ALA A 163 9.05 0.61 14.54
CA ALA A 163 8.65 0.87 15.93
C ALA A 163 7.10 0.81 16.09
N VAL A 164 6.38 1.06 14.98
CA VAL A 164 4.92 0.95 14.84
C VAL A 164 4.36 -0.45 15.10
N LEU A 165 5.10 -1.54 14.83
CA LEU A 165 4.62 -2.91 15.06
C LEU A 165 5.09 -3.52 16.39
N TRP A 166 6.04 -2.89 17.08
CA TRP A 166 6.42 -3.31 18.43
C TRP A 166 5.23 -3.22 19.40
N LEU A 167 4.31 -2.27 19.21
CA LEU A 167 3.07 -2.20 20.01
C LEU A 167 2.07 -3.33 19.67
N TYR A 168 2.03 -3.79 18.42
CA TYR A 168 1.11 -4.86 17.99
C TYR A 168 1.62 -6.26 18.34
N THR A 169 2.94 -6.47 18.35
CA THR A 169 3.55 -7.76 18.73
C THR A 169 3.53 -7.99 20.25
N LEU A 170 3.27 -6.93 21.06
CA LEU A 170 3.05 -7.02 22.51
C LEU A 170 1.57 -7.19 22.90
N MET A 171 0.64 -7.06 21.95
CA MET A 171 -0.81 -7.22 22.17
C MET A 171 -1.39 -8.55 21.64
N LEU A 172 -0.53 -9.47 21.19
CA LEU A 172 -0.83 -10.87 20.86
C LEU A 172 0.15 -11.78 21.60
#